data_AF-A0A0G1F8T3-F1
#
_entry.id   AF-A0A0G1F8T3-F1
#
_cell.length_a   1.000
_cell.length_b   1.000
_cell.length_c   1.000
_cell.angle_alpha   90.00
_cell.angle_beta   90.00
_cell.angle_gamma   90.00
#
_symmetry.space_group_name_H-M   'P 1'
#
loop_
_entity.id
_entity.type
_entity.pdbx_description
1 polymer ?
#
loop_
_entity_poly.entity_id
_entity_poly.type
_entity_poly.pdbx_seq_one_letter_code
_entity_poly.pdbx_strand_id
1 'polypeptide(L)'
;MAKNKDDIEKKRHSLAHLMAMAITSKHPEVKLGIGPTIENGFYYDFDFSGLDHSPTEEKLPKLENFIRELINQDIQFEKEEISSQEAKEIFKDQPFKLELIDELEKTGEKISIYKSGDFTDLCAGPHVESTKEIDPNAFKLTKVAGAYWKGKC
;
A
#
# COMPACT_ATOMS: atom_id res chain seq x y z
N MET A 1 26.28 -5.92 -9.40
CA MET A 1 25.49 -6.57 -8.32
C MET A 1 24.30 -5.73 -7.84
N ALA A 2 23.96 -4.60 -8.47
CA ALA A 2 22.85 -3.73 -8.03
C ALA A 2 21.45 -4.12 -8.55
N LYS A 3 21.34 -4.80 -9.71
CA LYS A 3 20.05 -5.13 -10.35
C LYS A 3 19.07 -5.96 -9.50
N ASN A 4 19.57 -6.80 -8.58
CA ASN A 4 18.70 -7.68 -7.79
C ASN A 4 18.09 -7.00 -6.55
N LYS A 5 18.72 -5.96 -5.98
CA LYS A 5 18.19 -5.29 -4.79
C LYS A 5 16.98 -4.43 -5.15
N ASP A 6 17.11 -3.64 -6.21
CA ASP A 6 16.02 -2.78 -6.70
C ASP A 6 14.79 -3.60 -7.11
N ASP A 7 15.01 -4.79 -7.69
CA ASP A 7 13.92 -5.70 -8.09
C ASP A 7 13.15 -6.27 -6.87
N ILE A 8 13.89 -6.63 -5.80
CA ILE A 8 13.29 -7.11 -4.55
C ILE A 8 12.53 -5.98 -3.84
N GLU A 9 13.07 -4.76 -3.83
CA GLU A 9 12.39 -3.60 -3.25
C GLU A 9 11.10 -3.28 -4.00
N LYS A 10 11.10 -3.27 -5.34
CA LYS A 10 9.88 -3.12 -6.16
C LYS A 10 8.83 -4.16 -5.81
N LYS A 11 9.22 -5.43 -5.71
CA LYS A 11 8.32 -6.54 -5.36
C LYS A 11 7.73 -6.37 -3.96
N ARG A 12 8.55 -6.01 -2.97
CA ARG A 12 8.09 -5.74 -1.59
C ARG A 12 7.14 -4.55 -1.53
N HIS A 13 7.43 -3.48 -2.28
CA HIS A 13 6.58 -2.30 -2.31
C HIS A 13 5.22 -2.62 -2.95
N SER A 14 5.24 -3.38 -4.04
CA SER A 14 4.03 -3.83 -4.73
C SER A 14 3.20 -4.78 -3.85
N LEU A 15 3.84 -5.65 -3.07
CA LEU A 15 3.16 -6.46 -2.06
C LEU A 15 2.48 -5.61 -0.96
N ALA A 16 3.09 -4.51 -0.54
CA ALA A 16 2.47 -3.59 0.41
C ALA A 16 1.18 -2.98 -0.17
N HIS A 17 1.20 -2.58 -1.45
CA HIS A 17 0.00 -2.10 -2.15
C HIS A 17 -1.07 -3.18 -2.31
N LEU A 18 -0.69 -4.41 -2.64
CA LEU A 18 -1.63 -5.53 -2.70
C LEU A 18 -2.27 -5.82 -1.35
N MET A 19 -1.52 -5.67 -0.26
CA MET A 19 -2.07 -5.79 1.08
C MET A 19 -3.09 -4.69 1.37
N ALA A 20 -2.81 -3.45 0.98
CA ALA A 20 -3.74 -2.33 1.12
C ALA A 20 -5.00 -2.52 0.27
N MET A 21 -4.86 -2.97 -0.98
CA MET A 21 -5.98 -3.36 -1.85
C MET A 21 -6.82 -4.48 -1.23
N ALA A 22 -6.16 -5.51 -0.71
CA ALA A 22 -6.83 -6.65 -0.09
C ALA A 22 -7.67 -6.26 1.13
N ILE A 23 -7.15 -5.34 1.95
CA ILE A 23 -7.86 -4.84 3.14
C ILE A 23 -8.99 -3.91 2.72
N THR A 24 -8.73 -2.93 1.86
CA THR A 24 -9.76 -1.95 1.44
C THR A 24 -10.90 -2.59 0.64
N SER A 25 -10.64 -3.67 -0.09
CA SER A 25 -11.68 -4.47 -0.76
C SER A 25 -12.66 -5.11 0.23
N LYS A 26 -12.19 -5.52 1.42
CA LYS A 26 -13.03 -6.11 2.47
C LYS A 26 -13.59 -5.07 3.44
N HIS A 27 -12.83 -3.99 3.64
CA HIS A 27 -13.06 -2.96 4.64
C HIS A 27 -12.80 -1.58 4.02
N PRO A 28 -13.74 -1.06 3.20
CA PRO A 28 -13.57 0.19 2.49
C PRO A 28 -13.51 1.41 3.42
N GLU A 29 -13.96 1.25 4.68
CA GLU A 29 -13.95 2.31 5.67
C GLU A 29 -12.57 2.53 6.34
N VAL A 30 -11.64 1.57 6.20
CA VAL A 30 -10.29 1.65 6.78
C VAL A 30 -9.52 2.82 6.17
N LYS A 31 -8.82 3.58 7.03
CA LYS A 31 -7.96 4.65 6.55
C LYS A 31 -6.52 4.17 6.36
N LEU A 32 -5.92 4.58 5.25
CA LEU A 32 -4.58 4.17 4.83
C LEU A 32 -3.55 5.20 5.27
N GLY A 33 -2.54 4.73 6.00
CA GLY A 33 -1.37 5.53 6.38
C GLY A 33 -0.24 5.39 5.35
N ILE A 34 0.91 4.90 5.82
CA ILE A 34 2.13 4.70 5.04
C ILE A 34 2.47 3.21 4.93
N GLY A 35 3.05 2.81 3.79
CA GLY A 35 3.48 1.43 3.57
C GLY A 35 4.84 1.30 2.90
N PRO A 36 5.93 1.75 3.54
CA PRO A 36 7.26 1.66 2.95
C PRO A 36 7.82 0.23 3.02
N THR A 37 8.77 -0.04 2.13
CA THR A 37 9.60 -1.24 2.23
C THR A 37 10.67 -1.07 3.30
N ILE A 38 11.03 -2.16 3.97
CA ILE A 38 12.13 -2.24 4.93
C ILE A 38 13.18 -3.25 4.42
N GLU A 39 14.36 -3.26 5.05
CA GLU A 39 15.51 -4.08 4.61
C GLU A 39 15.15 -5.55 4.34
N ASN A 40 14.24 -6.13 5.13
CA ASN A 40 13.85 -7.53 5.05
C ASN A 40 12.34 -7.75 4.83
N GLY A 41 11.60 -6.76 4.35
CA GLY A 41 10.15 -6.90 4.16
C GLY A 41 9.45 -5.60 3.80
N PHE A 42 8.21 -5.48 4.25
CA PHE A 42 7.37 -4.30 4.13
C PHE A 42 6.41 -4.25 5.31
N TYR A 43 5.85 -3.08 5.58
CA TYR A 43 4.70 -2.92 6.46
C TYR A 43 3.72 -1.96 5.80
N TYR A 44 2.51 -1.89 6.33
CA TYR A 44 1.54 -0.88 5.94
C TYR A 44 0.69 -0.53 7.16
N ASP A 45 0.56 0.76 7.43
CA ASP A 45 -0.21 1.29 8.53
C ASP A 45 -1.67 1.47 8.12
N PHE A 46 -2.56 0.89 8.91
CA PHE A 46 -3.99 0.95 8.71
C PHE A 46 -4.64 1.49 9.98
N ASP A 47 -5.53 2.44 9.81
CA ASP A 47 -6.35 2.94 10.89
C ASP A 47 -7.70 2.22 10.89
N PHE A 48 -7.87 1.37 11.90
CA PHE A 48 -9.12 0.68 12.22
C PHE A 48 -9.87 1.41 13.35
N SER A 49 -9.45 2.61 13.76
CA SER A 49 -10.16 3.39 14.78
C SER A 49 -11.56 3.76 14.28
N GLY A 50 -12.57 3.30 15.00
CA GLY A 50 -13.98 3.42 14.60
C GLY A 50 -14.59 2.14 14.02
N LEU A 51 -13.84 1.03 13.96
CA LEU A 51 -14.35 -0.29 13.59
C LEU A 51 -14.44 -1.22 14.79
N ASP A 52 -15.50 -2.03 14.84
CA ASP A 52 -15.68 -3.08 15.87
C ASP A 52 -14.73 -4.29 15.69
N HIS A 53 -13.83 -4.22 14.72
CA HIS A 53 -12.90 -5.30 14.41
C HIS A 53 -11.48 -4.76 14.24
N SER A 54 -10.53 -5.49 14.82
CA SER A 54 -9.10 -5.26 14.63
C SER A 54 -8.48 -6.37 13.78
N PRO A 55 -7.38 -6.07 13.07
CA PRO A 55 -6.54 -7.11 12.49
C PRO A 55 -5.97 -7.97 13.61
N THR A 56 -6.15 -9.28 13.50
CA THR A 56 -5.58 -10.27 14.43
C THR A 56 -4.66 -11.20 13.65
N GLU A 57 -3.65 -11.76 14.33
CA GLU A 57 -2.70 -12.69 13.69
C GLU A 57 -3.41 -13.92 13.09
N GLU A 58 -4.52 -14.36 13.69
CA GLU A 58 -5.36 -15.46 13.20
C GLU A 58 -6.01 -15.18 11.84
N LYS A 59 -6.20 -13.91 11.49
CA LYS A 59 -6.77 -13.50 10.19
C LYS A 59 -5.70 -13.33 9.10
N LEU A 60 -4.41 -13.28 9.46
CA LEU A 60 -3.32 -13.13 8.50
C LEU A 60 -3.29 -14.23 7.43
N PRO A 61 -3.46 -15.54 7.74
CA PRO A 61 -3.49 -16.57 6.70
C PRO A 61 -4.61 -16.37 5.67
N LYS A 62 -5.77 -15.86 6.12
CA LYS A 62 -6.88 -15.55 5.20
C LYS A 62 -6.57 -14.34 4.31
N LEU A 63 -5.86 -13.36 4.84
CA LEU A 63 -5.41 -12.20 4.08
C LEU A 63 -4.31 -12.60 3.07
N GLU A 64 -3.34 -13.43 3.48
CA GLU A 64 -2.32 -13.98 2.59
C GLU A 64 -2.92 -14.73 1.40
N ASN A 65 -3.89 -15.61 1.65
CA ASN A 65 -4.57 -16.33 0.57
C ASN A 65 -5.26 -15.38 -0.39
N PHE A 66 -5.90 -14.32 0.12
CA PHE A 66 -6.54 -13.32 -0.74
C PHE A 66 -5.51 -12.52 -1.56
N ILE A 67 -4.37 -12.15 -0.96
CA ILE A 67 -3.28 -11.52 -1.71
C ILE A 67 -2.74 -12.45 -2.82
N ARG A 68 -2.62 -13.75 -2.55
CA ARG A 68 -2.23 -14.75 -3.57
C ARG A 68 -3.25 -14.83 -4.69
N GLU A 69 -4.54 -14.73 -4.39
CA GLU A 69 -5.59 -14.65 -5.41
C GLU A 69 -5.45 -13.38 -6.26
N LEU A 70 -5.20 -12.22 -5.65
CA LEU A 70 -4.95 -10.96 -6.37
C LEU A 70 -3.73 -11.05 -7.29
N ILE A 71 -2.65 -11.72 -6.84
CA ILE A 71 -1.46 -11.96 -7.66
C ILE A 71 -1.80 -12.78 -8.91
N ASN A 72 -2.67 -13.79 -8.77
CA ASN A 72 -3.10 -14.62 -9.90
C ASN A 72 -4.03 -13.89 -10.88
N GLN A 73 -4.56 -12.72 -10.52
CA GLN A 73 -5.44 -11.93 -11.39
C GLN A 73 -4.70 -11.07 -12.41
N ASP A 74 -3.36 -11.06 -12.42
CA ASP A 74 -2.54 -10.29 -13.39
C ASP A 74 -2.84 -8.79 -13.37
N ILE A 75 -3.02 -8.23 -12.18
CA ILE A 75 -3.26 -6.81 -11.99
C ILE A 75 -2.03 -6.03 -12.46
N GLN A 76 -2.25 -5.06 -13.35
CA GLN A 76 -1.24 -4.14 -13.82
C GLN A 76 -1.13 -2.93 -12.88
N PHE A 77 0.10 -2.45 -12.66
CA PHE A 77 0.34 -1.22 -11.91
C PHE A 77 0.58 -0.07 -12.88
N GLU A 78 -0.39 0.82 -12.99
CA GLU A 78 -0.31 1.99 -13.84
C GLU A 78 0.07 3.21 -13.02
N LYS A 79 1.21 3.83 -13.35
CA LYS A 79 1.63 5.08 -12.73
C LYS A 79 0.99 6.27 -13.47
N GLU A 80 0.37 7.16 -12.73
CA GLU A 80 -0.18 8.41 -13.26
C GLU A 80 0.37 9.59 -12.44
N GLU A 81 0.88 10.62 -13.12
CA GLU A 81 1.24 11.90 -12.48
C GLU A 81 0.01 12.80 -12.50
N ILE A 82 -0.45 13.22 -11.33
CA ILE A 82 -1.66 14.04 -11.17
C ILE A 82 -1.34 15.31 -10.37
N SER A 83 -2.21 16.31 -10.47
CA SER A 83 -2.09 17.52 -9.66
C SER A 83 -2.39 17.25 -8.18
N SER A 84 -1.90 18.13 -7.30
CA SER A 84 -2.25 18.09 -5.87
C SER A 84 -3.76 18.16 -5.64
N GLN A 85 -4.46 18.94 -6.45
CA GLN A 85 -5.91 19.09 -6.37
C GLN A 85 -6.64 17.79 -6.72
N GLU A 86 -6.26 17.13 -7.82
CA GLU A 86 -6.84 15.84 -8.21
C GLU A 86 -6.56 14.76 -7.16
N ALA A 87 -5.34 14.74 -6.62
CA ALA A 87 -4.99 13.82 -5.54
C ALA A 87 -5.87 14.03 -4.30
N LYS A 88 -6.12 15.29 -3.90
CA LYS A 88 -7.00 15.60 -2.78
C LYS A 88 -8.45 15.16 -3.02
N GLU A 89 -8.94 15.27 -4.26
CA GLU A 89 -10.27 14.79 -4.61
C GLU A 89 -10.38 13.26 -4.56
N ILE A 90 -9.37 12.53 -5.06
CA ILE A 90 -9.32 11.06 -5.01
C ILE A 90 -9.23 10.57 -3.57
N PHE A 91 -8.38 11.20 -2.75
CA PHE A 91 -8.10 10.80 -1.38
C PHE A 91 -8.87 11.61 -0.33
N LYS A 92 -9.97 12.27 -0.70
CA LYS A 92 -10.76 13.13 0.21
C LYS A 92 -11.23 12.41 1.48
N ASP A 93 -11.49 11.11 1.37
CA ASP A 93 -11.95 10.27 2.47
C ASP A 93 -10.78 9.65 3.27
N GLN A 94 -9.53 9.96 2.90
CA GLN A 94 -8.31 9.39 3.47
C GLN A 94 -7.47 10.49 4.15
N PRO A 95 -7.75 10.82 5.43
CA PRO A 95 -7.16 11.99 6.10
C PRO A 95 -5.63 11.95 6.16
N PHE A 96 -5.04 10.77 6.34
CA PHE A 96 -3.59 10.59 6.37
C PHE A 96 -2.94 10.86 5.01
N LYS A 97 -3.59 10.45 3.92
CA LYS A 97 -3.10 10.72 2.55
C LYS A 97 -3.22 12.21 2.21
N LEU A 98 -4.28 12.88 2.64
CA LEU A 98 -4.43 14.32 2.48
C LEU A 98 -3.28 15.08 3.16
N GLU A 99 -2.91 14.69 4.39
CA GLU A 99 -1.77 15.29 5.09
C GLU A 99 -0.46 15.10 4.31
N LEU A 100 -0.24 13.92 3.74
CA LEU A 100 0.94 13.64 2.90
C LEU A 100 0.92 14.49 1.61
N ILE A 101 -0.23 14.63 0.96
CA ILE A 101 -0.36 15.45 -0.25
C ILE A 101 -0.07 16.92 0.06
N ASP A 102 -0.57 17.44 1.17
CA ASP A 102 -0.29 18.82 1.62
C ASP A 102 1.20 19.04 1.91
N GLU A 103 1.90 18.01 2.43
CA GLU A 103 3.35 18.07 2.66
C GLU A 103 4.13 18.06 1.33
N LEU A 104 3.78 17.16 0.41
CA LEU A 104 4.39 17.08 -0.92
C LEU A 104 4.15 18.35 -1.75
N GLU A 105 2.97 18.96 -1.63
CA GLU A 105 2.65 20.23 -2.27
C GLU A 105 3.54 21.37 -1.76
N LYS A 106 3.87 21.38 -0.46
CA LYS A 106 4.78 22.38 0.13
C LYS A 106 6.23 22.19 -0.31
N THR A 107 6.68 20.96 -0.52
CA THR A 107 8.04 20.69 -1.00
C THR A 107 8.17 20.91 -2.52
N GLY A 108 7.05 21.02 -3.23
CA GLY A 108 7.03 21.15 -4.69
C GLY A 108 7.39 19.85 -5.41
N GLU A 109 7.26 18.71 -4.71
CA GLU A 109 7.49 17.40 -5.30
C GLU A 109 6.34 16.99 -6.23
N LYS A 110 6.68 16.19 -7.23
CA LYS A 110 5.67 15.65 -8.14
C LYS A 110 4.83 14.62 -7.41
N ILE A 111 3.52 14.78 -7.52
CA ILE A 111 2.54 13.84 -6.96
C ILE A 111 2.24 12.79 -8.02
N SER A 112 2.45 11.53 -7.67
CA SER A 112 2.05 10.41 -8.51
C SER A 112 1.21 9.41 -7.74
N ILE A 113 0.29 8.80 -8.46
CA ILE A 113 -0.54 7.71 -7.98
C ILE A 113 -0.22 6.44 -8.76
N TYR A 114 -0.46 5.30 -8.11
CA TYR A 114 -0.40 4.00 -8.72
C TYR A 114 -1.78 3.37 -8.68
N LYS A 115 -2.32 3.07 -9.86
CA LYS A 115 -3.57 2.37 -10.03
C LYS A 115 -3.29 0.88 -10.20
N SER A 116 -3.91 0.08 -9.33
CA SER A 116 -3.78 -1.37 -9.24
C SER A 116 -5.19 -1.95 -9.37
N GLY A 117 -5.66 -2.10 -10.60
CA GLY A 117 -7.06 -2.47 -10.88
C GLY A 117 -8.03 -1.43 -10.33
N ASP A 118 -8.84 -1.82 -9.35
CA ASP A 118 -9.84 -0.96 -8.69
C ASP A 118 -9.28 -0.14 -7.51
N PHE A 119 -8.00 -0.34 -7.16
CA PHE A 119 -7.36 0.34 -6.05
C PHE A 119 -6.37 1.39 -6.54
N THR A 120 -6.40 2.58 -5.94
CA THR A 120 -5.46 3.67 -6.24
C THR A 120 -4.73 4.07 -4.97
N ASP A 121 -3.41 4.16 -5.02
CA ASP A 121 -2.58 4.59 -3.89
C ASP A 121 -1.61 5.70 -4.28
N LEU A 122 -1.32 6.60 -3.32
CA LEU A 122 -0.36 7.68 -3.46
C LEU A 122 1.05 7.11 -3.23
N CYS A 123 1.87 7.06 -4.28
CA CYS A 123 3.22 6.54 -4.18
C CYS A 123 4.12 7.08 -5.31
N ALA A 124 5.40 7.31 -5.02
CA ALA A 124 6.41 7.66 -6.01
C ALA A 124 6.89 6.45 -6.83
N GLY A 125 6.76 5.25 -6.24
CA GLY A 125 7.31 3.99 -6.73
C GLY A 125 8.82 3.86 -6.48
N PRO A 126 9.52 2.94 -7.18
CA PRO A 126 9.01 2.11 -8.29
C PRO A 126 8.19 0.88 -7.83
N HIS A 127 7.28 0.43 -8.70
CA HIS A 127 6.52 -0.82 -8.58
C HIS A 127 6.88 -1.81 -9.70
N VAL A 128 6.37 -3.05 -9.59
CA VAL A 128 6.38 -4.03 -10.70
C VAL A 128 5.37 -3.63 -11.77
N GLU A 129 5.51 -4.09 -13.00
CA GLU A 129 4.54 -3.79 -14.07
C GLU A 129 3.28 -4.64 -13.88
N SER A 130 3.47 -5.92 -13.58
CA SER A 130 2.39 -6.85 -13.28
C SER A 130 2.63 -7.58 -11.95
N THR A 131 1.53 -7.81 -11.24
CA THR A 131 1.52 -8.73 -10.08
C THR A 131 2.07 -10.13 -10.39
N LYS A 132 2.03 -10.61 -11.65
CA LYS A 132 2.62 -11.90 -12.06
C LYS A 132 4.13 -11.98 -11.89
N GLU A 133 4.81 -10.84 -11.79
CA GLU A 133 6.26 -10.80 -11.52
C GLU A 133 6.59 -11.21 -10.07
N ILE A 134 5.58 -11.24 -9.19
CA ILE A 134 5.69 -11.61 -7.79
C ILE A 134 5.31 -13.09 -7.66
N ASP A 135 6.20 -13.90 -7.11
CA ASP A 135 5.87 -15.29 -6.78
C ASP A 135 4.90 -15.30 -5.57
N PRO A 136 3.69 -15.87 -5.72
CA PRO A 136 2.69 -15.92 -4.63
C PRO A 136 3.17 -16.73 -3.41
N ASN A 137 4.20 -17.56 -3.56
CA ASN A 137 4.81 -18.31 -2.45
C ASN A 137 6.02 -17.61 -1.82
N ALA A 138 6.47 -16.48 -2.38
CA ALA A 138 7.67 -15.77 -1.92
C ALA A 138 7.42 -14.74 -0.81
N PHE A 139 6.20 -14.59 -0.32
CA PHE A 139 5.86 -13.66 0.76
C PHE A 139 5.10 -14.32 1.89
N LYS A 140 5.18 -13.69 3.07
CA LYS A 140 4.47 -14.09 4.29
C LYS A 140 4.20 -12.87 5.15
N LEU A 141 2.99 -12.76 5.68
CA LEU A 141 2.61 -11.80 6.70
C LEU A 141 3.02 -12.36 8.06
N THR A 142 3.79 -11.59 8.81
CA THR A 142 4.46 -12.10 10.01
C THR A 142 3.70 -11.79 11.28
N LYS A 143 3.41 -10.51 11.53
CA LYS A 143 2.86 -10.02 12.80
C LYS A 143 1.97 -8.80 12.55
N VAL A 144 1.05 -8.57 13.47
CA VAL A 144 0.31 -7.30 13.57
C VAL A 144 0.92 -6.49 14.70
N ALA A 145 1.23 -5.22 14.45
CA ALA A 145 1.75 -4.30 15.47
C ALA A 145 0.93 -3.01 15.46
N GLY A 146 0.84 -2.35 16.61
CA GLY A 146 0.27 -1.01 16.71
C GLY A 146 1.34 0.05 16.45
N ALA A 147 1.00 1.06 15.66
CA ALA A 147 1.84 2.22 15.40
C ALA A 147 1.05 3.51 15.64
N TYR A 148 1.74 4.54 16.13
CA TYR A 148 1.19 5.90 16.21
C TYR A 148 1.56 6.65 14.93
N TRP A 149 0.59 7.36 14.36
CA TRP A 149 0.82 8.15 13.15
C TRP A 149 1.95 9.17 13.35
N LYS A 150 2.98 9.08 12.51
CA LYS A 150 4.22 9.90 12.57
C LYS A 150 4.90 9.90 13.96
N GLY A 151 4.66 8.87 14.79
CA GLY A 151 5.22 8.79 16.13
C GLY A 151 4.74 9.90 17.09
N LYS A 152 3.62 10.56 16.78
CA LYS A 152 3.02 11.56 17.69
C LYS A 152 2.28 10.82 18.80
N CYS A 153 2.86 10.85 20.00
CA CYS A 153 2.26 10.41 21.26
C CYS A 153 1.32 11.47 21.84
#